data_AF-A0A925P0Q9-F1
#
_entry.id   AF-A0A925P0Q9-F1
#
_cell.length_a   1.000
_cell.length_b   1.000
_cell.length_c   1.000
_cell.angle_alpha   90.00
_cell.angle_beta   90.00
_cell.angle_gamma   90.00
#
_symmetry.space_group_name_H-M   'P 1'
#
loop_
_entity.id
_entity.type
_entity.pdbx_description
1 polymer ?
#
loop_
_entity_poly.entity_id
_entity_poly.type
_entity_poly.pdbx_seq_one_letter_code
_entity_poly.pdbx_strand_id
1 'polypeptide(L)'
;MKEFKEIRSWRLSIYKLINFGIGMAALLIYEFIGRPYYRPYIYSNKINDFHLADTLGNSLGTIAIIFIIVSLFSDEKTKGKSMIVMGTVVAVLMEFIHPLLGKPIDILDIFASLVTGIVSFVIFKNMFKN
;
A
#
# COMPACT_ATOMS: atom_id res chain seq x y z
N MET A 1 -26.49 -10.44 -7.76
CA MET A 1 -26.73 -10.13 -9.20
C MET A 1 -26.05 -8.82 -9.67
N LYS A 2 -25.89 -7.79 -8.83
CA LYS A 2 -25.12 -6.57 -9.16
C LYS A 2 -23.61 -6.82 -9.33
N GLU A 3 -22.99 -7.58 -8.43
CA GLU A 3 -21.54 -7.89 -8.46
C GLU A 3 -21.10 -8.68 -9.70
N PHE A 4 -21.87 -9.68 -10.10
CA PHE A 4 -21.63 -10.42 -11.36
C PHE A 4 -21.68 -9.54 -12.60
N LYS A 5 -22.41 -8.41 -12.54
CA LYS A 5 -22.49 -7.43 -13.62
C LYS A 5 -21.22 -6.55 -13.67
N GLU A 6 -20.65 -6.19 -12.51
CA GLU A 6 -19.40 -5.42 -12.42
C GLU A 6 -18.18 -6.20 -12.96
N ILE A 7 -18.04 -7.50 -12.61
CA ILE A 7 -16.96 -8.34 -13.15
C ILE A 7 -17.07 -8.45 -14.68
N ARG A 8 -18.29 -8.58 -15.20
CA ARG A 8 -18.55 -8.66 -16.65
C ARG A 8 -18.26 -7.35 -17.38
N SER A 9 -18.34 -6.21 -16.70
CA SER A 9 -18.02 -4.89 -17.25
C SER A 9 -16.58 -4.45 -17.00
N TRP A 10 -15.72 -5.30 -16.43
CA TRP A 10 -14.34 -4.96 -16.15
C TRP A 10 -13.61 -4.62 -17.45
N ARG A 11 -13.11 -3.38 -17.54
CA ARG A 11 -12.32 -2.92 -18.68
C ARG A 11 -10.93 -2.53 -18.23
N LEU A 12 -9.92 -2.95 -18.99
CA LEU A 12 -8.57 -2.44 -18.82
C LEU A 12 -8.54 -0.98 -19.28
N SER A 13 -8.04 -0.09 -18.42
CA SER A 13 -7.91 1.34 -18.73
C SER A 13 -6.53 1.83 -18.31
N ILE A 14 -6.09 2.95 -18.88
CA ILE A 14 -4.83 3.60 -18.48
C ILE A 14 -4.85 3.93 -16.98
N TYR A 15 -6.01 4.35 -16.46
CA TYR A 15 -6.21 4.56 -15.03
C TYR A 15 -5.85 3.30 -14.21
N LYS A 16 -6.38 2.14 -14.57
CA LYS A 16 -6.08 0.88 -13.87
C LYS A 16 -4.63 0.45 -14.04
N LEU A 17 -4.08 0.57 -15.25
CA LEU A 17 -2.68 0.22 -15.53
C LEU A 17 -1.70 1.07 -14.71
N ILE A 18 -1.95 2.36 -14.58
CA ILE A 18 -1.12 3.26 -13.76
C ILE A 18 -1.19 2.85 -12.29
N ASN A 19 -2.39 2.66 -11.73
CA ASN A 19 -2.52 2.24 -10.34
C ASN A 19 -1.86 0.87 -10.11
N PHE A 20 -2.08 -0.09 -11.00
CA PHE A 20 -1.44 -1.41 -10.92
C PHE A 20 0.08 -1.30 -10.97
N GLY A 21 0.61 -0.47 -11.87
CA GLY A 21 2.04 -0.20 -12.00
C GLY A 21 2.66 0.38 -10.72
N ILE A 22 2.00 1.34 -10.07
CA ILE A 22 2.45 1.90 -8.79
C ILE A 22 2.49 0.81 -7.72
N GLY A 23 1.42 0.04 -7.58
CA GLY A 23 1.32 -1.00 -6.57
C GLY A 23 2.35 -2.11 -6.78
N MET A 24 2.53 -2.56 -8.03
CA MET A 24 3.54 -3.54 -8.39
C MET A 24 4.95 -3.01 -8.18
N ALA A 25 5.24 -1.75 -8.53
CA ALA A 25 6.55 -1.16 -8.29
C ALA A 25 6.88 -1.15 -6.80
N ALA A 26 5.94 -0.74 -5.94
CA ALA A 26 6.15 -0.76 -4.48
C ALA A 26 6.42 -2.17 -3.96
N LEU A 27 5.63 -3.17 -4.39
CA LEU A 27 5.82 -4.58 -4.03
C LEU A 27 7.21 -5.09 -4.46
N LEU A 28 7.59 -4.86 -5.72
CA LEU A 28 8.86 -5.34 -6.26
C LEU A 28 10.05 -4.65 -5.59
N ILE A 29 9.96 -3.34 -5.32
CA ILE A 29 10.99 -2.62 -4.57
C ILE A 29 11.13 -3.23 -3.17
N TYR A 30 10.02 -3.50 -2.47
CA TYR A 30 10.08 -4.12 -1.15
C TYR A 30 10.74 -5.51 -1.19
N GLU A 31 10.25 -6.40 -2.07
CA GLU A 31 10.67 -7.81 -2.10
C GLU A 31 12.09 -7.99 -2.64
N PHE A 32 12.49 -7.22 -3.65
CA PHE A 32 13.77 -7.41 -4.33
C PHE A 32 14.85 -6.42 -3.92
N ILE A 33 14.51 -5.32 -3.25
CA ILE A 33 15.49 -4.29 -2.84
C ILE A 33 15.43 -4.07 -1.33
N GLY A 34 14.26 -3.71 -0.81
CA GLY A 34 14.03 -3.32 0.57
C GLY A 34 14.44 -4.41 1.57
N ARG A 35 13.78 -5.57 1.46
CA ARG A 35 13.98 -6.70 2.37
C ARG A 35 15.35 -7.40 2.21
N PRO A 36 15.84 -7.72 1.01
CA PRO A 36 17.08 -8.48 0.86
C PRO A 36 18.36 -7.64 0.92
N TYR A 37 18.32 -6.33 0.58
CA TYR A 37 19.53 -5.51 0.51
C TYR A 37 19.49 -4.31 1.46
N TYR A 38 18.47 -3.46 1.36
CA TYR A 38 18.43 -2.21 2.15
C TYR A 38 18.40 -2.49 3.65
N ARG A 39 17.43 -3.27 4.13
CA ARG A 39 17.27 -3.55 5.57
C ARG A 39 18.52 -4.23 6.17
N PRO A 40 19.08 -5.30 5.57
CA PRO A 40 20.34 -5.89 6.05
C PRO A 40 21.51 -4.90 6.03
N TYR A 41 21.61 -4.03 5.02
CA TYR A 41 22.66 -3.01 4.95
C TYR A 41 22.55 -2.03 6.11
N ILE A 42 21.36 -1.50 6.41
CA ILE A 42 21.13 -0.60 7.54
C ILE A 42 21.52 -1.26 8.86
N TYR A 43 21.05 -2.49 9.11
CA TYR A 43 21.32 -3.19 10.37
C TYR A 43 22.79 -3.58 10.54
N SER A 44 23.44 -4.09 9.48
CA SER A 44 24.86 -4.50 9.54
C SER A 44 25.82 -3.33 9.72
N ASN A 45 25.48 -2.16 9.17
CA ASN A 45 26.29 -0.95 9.30
C ASN A 45 25.86 -0.06 10.49
N LYS A 46 24.85 -0.49 11.27
CA LYS A 46 24.30 0.28 12.41
C LYS A 46 23.90 1.71 12.03
N ILE A 47 23.36 1.89 10.83
CA ILE A 47 22.92 3.19 10.33
C ILE A 47 21.59 3.52 11.01
N ASN A 48 21.47 4.73 11.55
CA ASN A 48 20.18 5.23 12.02
C ASN A 48 19.42 5.84 10.84
N ASP A 49 18.48 5.08 10.28
CA ASP A 49 17.59 5.52 9.20
C ASP A 49 16.19 5.92 9.71
N PHE A 50 16.08 6.24 11.00
CA PHE A 50 14.83 6.62 11.67
C PHE A 50 13.74 5.54 11.57
N HIS A 51 14.14 4.26 11.63
CA HIS A 51 13.26 3.07 11.57
C HIS A 51 12.56 2.86 10.22
N LEU A 52 13.10 3.44 9.14
CA LEU A 52 12.57 3.19 7.80
C LEU A 52 12.74 1.71 7.42
N ALA A 53 13.90 1.12 7.71
CA ALA A 53 14.18 -0.29 7.48
C ALA A 53 13.18 -1.20 8.20
N ASP A 54 12.80 -0.86 9.43
CA ASP A 54 11.86 -1.64 10.25
C ASP A 54 10.45 -1.61 9.63
N THR A 55 10.01 -0.43 9.22
CA THR A 55 8.66 -0.18 8.71
C THR A 55 8.48 -0.34 7.21
N LEU A 56 9.49 -0.85 6.49
CA LEU A 56 9.43 -1.05 5.03
C LEU A 56 8.23 -1.89 4.58
N GLY A 57 7.87 -2.91 5.36
CA GLY A 57 6.72 -3.78 5.07
C GLY A 57 5.42 -3.00 5.10
N ASN A 58 5.20 -2.19 6.14
CA ASN A 58 4.00 -1.37 6.27
C ASN A 58 4.00 -0.17 5.34
N SER A 59 5.16 0.38 5.03
CA SER A 59 5.28 1.47 4.07
C SER A 59 5.00 0.97 2.65
N LEU A 60 5.90 0.19 2.06
CA LEU A 60 5.76 -0.23 0.68
C LEU A 60 4.61 -1.24 0.48
N GLY A 61 4.33 -2.09 1.47
CA GLY A 61 3.21 -3.02 1.43
C GLY A 61 1.86 -2.30 1.44
N THR A 62 1.70 -1.22 2.22
CA THR A 62 0.45 -0.43 2.20
C THR A 62 0.25 0.28 0.85
N ILE A 63 1.32 0.82 0.23
CA ILE A 63 1.24 1.36 -1.15
C ILE A 63 0.81 0.24 -2.11
N ALA A 64 1.47 -0.92 -2.04
CA ALA A 64 1.20 -2.04 -2.91
C ALA A 64 -0.27 -2.47 -2.85
N ILE A 65 -0.78 -2.75 -1.65
CA ILE A 65 -2.15 -3.27 -1.48
C ILE A 65 -3.20 -2.24 -1.90
N ILE A 66 -3.01 -0.96 -1.52
CA ILE A 66 -3.95 0.11 -1.87
C ILE A 66 -4.06 0.24 -3.39
N PHE A 67 -2.94 0.39 -4.08
CA PHE A 67 -2.94 0.69 -5.50
C PHE A 67 -3.31 -0.52 -6.36
N ILE A 68 -2.97 -1.74 -5.92
CA ILE A 68 -3.45 -2.97 -6.56
C ILE A 68 -4.97 -3.09 -6.40
N ILE A 69 -5.53 -2.92 -5.21
CA ILE A 69 -6.99 -2.99 -4.99
C ILE A 69 -7.72 -1.92 -5.81
N VAL A 70 -7.22 -0.68 -5.82
CA VAL A 70 -7.78 0.39 -6.65
C VAL A 70 -7.77 -0.01 -8.12
N SER A 71 -6.66 -0.56 -8.63
CA SER A 71 -6.58 -0.99 -10.03
C SER A 71 -7.58 -2.08 -10.41
N LEU A 72 -7.87 -3.00 -9.47
CA LEU A 72 -8.76 -4.12 -9.74
C LEU A 72 -10.23 -3.72 -9.66
N PHE A 73 -10.59 -2.87 -8.69
CA PHE A 73 -11.98 -2.69 -8.26
C PHE A 73 -12.54 -1.27 -8.42
N SER A 74 -11.72 -0.30 -8.83
CA SER A 74 -12.16 1.07 -9.12
C SER A 74 -12.16 1.34 -10.63
N ASP A 75 -13.29 1.84 -11.13
CA ASP A 75 -13.43 2.35 -12.51
C ASP A 75 -13.51 3.88 -12.55
N GLU A 76 -13.61 4.54 -11.39
CA GLU A 76 -13.77 5.98 -11.26
C GLU A 76 -12.97 6.56 -10.09
N LYS A 77 -12.52 7.81 -10.27
CA LYS A 77 -11.60 8.51 -9.35
C LYS A 77 -12.17 8.66 -7.94
N THR A 78 -13.49 8.82 -7.79
CA THR A 78 -14.19 8.93 -6.51
C THR A 78 -14.11 7.61 -5.73
N LYS A 79 -14.46 6.49 -6.36
CA LYS A 79 -14.32 5.14 -5.78
C LYS A 79 -12.86 4.83 -5.41
N GLY A 80 -11.91 5.25 -6.26
CA GLY A 80 -10.47 5.11 -5.99
C GLY A 80 -10.03 5.84 -4.71
N LYS A 81 -10.44 7.10 -4.53
CA LYS A 81 -10.16 7.86 -3.30
C LYS A 81 -10.70 7.17 -2.05
N SER A 82 -11.95 6.69 -2.11
CA SER A 82 -12.56 5.97 -0.97
C SER A 82 -11.83 4.66 -0.67
N MET A 83 -11.37 3.94 -1.70
CA MET A 83 -10.58 2.71 -1.54
C MET A 83 -9.21 2.97 -0.91
N ILE A 84 -8.56 4.10 -1.21
CA ILE A 84 -7.29 4.48 -0.56
C ILE A 84 -7.50 4.70 0.95
N VAL A 85 -8.54 5.46 1.31
CA VAL A 85 -8.86 5.71 2.73
C VAL A 85 -9.19 4.40 3.44
N MET A 86 -10.05 3.56 2.83
CA MET A 86 -10.42 2.27 3.40
C MET A 86 -9.22 1.34 3.52
N GLY A 87 -8.36 1.25 2.50
CA GLY A 87 -7.15 0.44 2.53
C GLY A 87 -6.15 0.89 3.59
N THR A 88 -6.04 2.20 3.82
CA THR A 88 -5.22 2.76 4.92
C THR A 88 -5.79 2.33 6.28
N VAL A 89 -7.09 2.46 6.48
CA VAL A 89 -7.75 2.02 7.72
C VAL A 89 -7.55 0.53 7.95
N VAL A 90 -7.72 -0.29 6.91
CA VAL A 90 -7.48 -1.74 6.99
C VAL A 90 -6.03 -2.03 7.36
N ALA A 91 -5.05 -1.37 6.73
CA ALA A 91 -3.63 -1.55 7.05
C ALA A 91 -3.30 -1.21 8.51
N VAL A 92 -3.91 -0.15 9.06
CA VAL A 92 -3.79 0.18 10.48
C VAL A 92 -4.45 -0.87 11.38
N LEU A 93 -5.66 -1.32 11.03
CA LEU A 93 -6.38 -2.34 11.80
C LEU A 93 -5.66 -3.69 11.82
N MET A 94 -4.94 -4.03 10.75
CA MET A 94 -4.16 -5.27 10.67
C MET A 94 -3.05 -5.34 11.74
N GLU A 95 -2.47 -4.22 12.16
CA GLU A 95 -1.50 -4.21 13.26
C GLU A 95 -2.10 -4.62 14.60
N PHE A 96 -3.38 -4.32 14.83
CA PHE A 96 -4.09 -4.78 16.02
C PHE A 96 -4.48 -6.27 15.93
N ILE A 97 -4.51 -6.83 14.72
CA ILE A 97 -4.80 -8.26 14.46
C ILE A 97 -3.52 -9.10 14.53
N HIS A 98 -2.34 -8.53 14.26
CA HIS A 98 -1.05 -9.22 14.30
C HIS A 98 -0.76 -10.05 15.58
N PRO A 99 -1.21 -9.66 16.80
CA PRO A 99 -1.09 -10.50 17.99
C PRO A 99 -1.74 -11.88 17.86
N LEU A 100 -2.84 -11.99 17.11
CA LEU A 100 -3.49 -13.27 16.82
C LEU A 100 -2.64 -14.17 15.91
N LEU A 101 -1.66 -13.60 15.21
CA LEU A 101 -0.70 -14.28 14.35
C LEU A 101 0.68 -14.45 15.02
N GLY A 102 0.78 -14.20 16.33
CA GLY A 102 2.02 -14.36 17.10
C GLY A 102 3.01 -13.20 16.96
N LYS A 103 2.60 -12.06 16.40
CA LYS A 103 3.44 -10.85 16.31
C LYS A 103 2.92 -9.75 17.26
N PRO A 104 3.80 -9.05 17.99
CA PRO A 104 3.35 -7.93 18.83
C PRO A 104 2.75 -6.80 17.98
N ILE A 105 1.95 -5.94 18.61
CA ILE A 105 1.53 -4.67 18.01
C ILE A 105 2.77 -3.78 17.86
N ASP A 106 3.05 -3.33 16.64
CA ASP A 106 4.13 -2.39 16.37
C ASP A 106 3.57 -0.99 16.08
N ILE A 107 3.88 -0.05 16.98
CA ILE A 107 3.40 1.34 16.89
C ILE A 107 4.03 2.05 15.69
N LEU A 108 5.28 1.74 15.33
CA LEU A 108 5.95 2.35 14.19
C LEU A 108 5.29 1.90 12.89
N ASP A 109 4.86 0.65 12.81
CA ASP A 109 4.11 0.11 11.67
C ASP A 109 2.71 0.73 11.53
N ILE A 110 2.04 1.08 12.62
CA ILE A 110 0.79 1.87 12.60
C ILE A 110 1.06 3.26 12.01
N PHE A 111 2.09 3.97 12.50
CA PHE A 111 2.46 5.29 11.98
C PHE A 111 2.85 5.23 10.50
N ALA A 112 3.63 4.21 10.11
CA ALA A 112 4.04 4.00 8.74
C ALA A 112 2.84 3.80 7.81
N SER A 113 1.85 2.97 8.21
CA SER A 113 0.62 2.77 7.46
C SER A 113 -0.19 4.07 7.30
N LEU A 114 -0.32 4.86 8.37
CA LEU A 114 -1.02 6.15 8.33
C LEU A 114 -0.34 7.17 7.39
N VAL A 115 0.97 7.37 7.55
CA VAL A 115 1.75 8.30 6.72
C VAL A 115 1.70 7.85 5.26
N THR A 116 1.86 6.55 5.01
CA THR A 116 1.79 5.97 3.67
C THR A 116 0.42 6.16 3.04
N GLY A 117 -0.66 5.99 3.79
CA GLY A 117 -2.02 6.24 3.32
C GLY A 117 -2.23 7.68 2.87
N ILE A 118 -1.73 8.64 3.65
CA ILE A 118 -1.74 10.07 3.31
C ILE A 118 -0.94 10.32 2.02
N VAL A 119 0.28 9.79 1.92
CA VAL A 119 1.14 9.92 0.73
C VAL A 119 0.45 9.32 -0.49
N SER A 120 -0.12 8.12 -0.36
CA SER A 120 -0.87 7.44 -1.42
C SER A 120 -2.05 8.26 -1.91
N PHE A 121 -2.80 8.87 -0.98
CA PHE A 121 -3.91 9.75 -1.31
C PHE A 121 -3.45 11.00 -2.06
N VAL A 122 -2.35 11.62 -1.63
CA VAL A 122 -1.76 12.80 -2.29
C VAL A 122 -1.27 12.45 -3.69
N ILE A 123 -0.56 11.33 -3.86
CA ILE A 123 -0.10 10.84 -5.17
C ILE A 123 -1.30 10.65 -6.09
N PHE A 124 -2.30 9.87 -5.65
CA PHE A 124 -3.49 9.59 -6.44
C PHE A 124 -4.24 10.86 -6.84
N LYS A 125 -4.45 11.79 -5.89
CA LYS A 125 -5.15 13.06 -6.14
C LYS A 125 -4.41 13.92 -7.17
N ASN A 126 -3.07 13.93 -7.15
CA ASN A 126 -2.27 14.71 -8.09
C ASN A 126 -2.19 14.09 -9.48
N MET A 127 -2.16 12.76 -9.58
CA MET A 127 -2.13 12.05 -10.85
C MET A 127 -3.48 12.08 -11.57
N PHE A 128 -4.56 11.94 -10.81
CA PHE A 128 -5.92 11.87 -11.35
C PHE A 128 -6.72 13.11 -10.99
N LYS A 129 -6.14 14.30 -11.22
CA LYS A 129 -6.87 15.57 -11.10
C LYS A 129 -8.16 15.50 -11.91
N ASN A 130 -9.24 16.05 -11.36
CA ASN A 130 -10.46 16.27 -12.12
C ASN A 130 -10.19 17.35 -13.15
#